data_AF-A0A7V0L2M3-F1
#
_entry.id   AF-A0A7V0L2M3-F1
#
_cell.length_a   1.000
_cell.length_b   1.000
_cell.length_c   1.000
_cell.angle_alpha   90.00
_cell.angle_beta   90.00
_cell.angle_gamma   90.00
#
_symmetry.space_group_name_H-M   'P 1'
#
loop_
_entity.id
_entity.type
_entity.pdbx_description
1 polymer ?
#
loop_
_entity_poly.entity_id
_entity_poly.type
_entity_poly.pdbx_seq_one_letter_code
_entity_poly.pdbx_strand_id
1 'polypeptide(L)'
;NGGGARGSRATSSGASIGDIVTGLGQANAKSVRKRTKMKLFRSSNVKAETGKSGGRSAQSVLAVINSHKAAIEYCYQRALRTNPNLKGKISVRFVIHPDGSVGKVTIVESTLNNAGVERCIVSKIRRWRDFGPVDPSKGDAVFRQDYIFGY
;
A
#
# COMPACT_ATOMS: atom_id res chain seq x y z
N ASN A 1 -34.68 -48.96 -15.80
CA ASN A 1 -34.28 -49.86 -14.70
C ASN A 1 -32.90 -49.47 -14.24
N GLY A 2 -32.65 -48.87 -13.08
CA GLY A 2 -33.46 -48.53 -11.91
C GLY A 2 -32.50 -48.28 -10.74
N GLY A 3 -32.78 -47.25 -9.92
CA GLY A 3 -32.25 -47.03 -8.57
C GLY A 3 -30.78 -46.59 -8.46
N GLY A 4 -30.39 -45.73 -7.52
CA GLY A 4 -31.10 -45.13 -6.40
C GLY A 4 -30.06 -44.49 -5.48
N ALA A 5 -30.34 -43.27 -5.04
CA ALA A 5 -29.53 -42.56 -4.05
C ALA A 5 -29.53 -43.30 -2.72
N ARG A 6 -28.38 -43.31 -2.03
CA ARG A 6 -28.30 -43.54 -0.58
C ARG A 6 -27.39 -42.49 0.03
N GLY A 7 -28.01 -41.51 0.66
CA GLY A 7 -27.34 -40.66 1.63
C GLY A 7 -27.05 -41.46 2.90
N SER A 8 -25.88 -41.23 3.48
CA SER A 8 -25.57 -41.69 4.83
C SER A 8 -25.30 -40.48 5.74
N ARG A 9 -26.21 -40.43 6.69
CA ARG A 9 -26.34 -39.63 7.91
C ARG A 9 -25.01 -39.47 8.67
N ALA A 10 -24.82 -38.25 9.17
CA ALA A 10 -23.78 -37.87 10.12
C ALA A 10 -23.86 -38.67 11.42
N THR A 11 -22.70 -38.98 12.01
CA THR A 11 -22.57 -39.25 13.45
C THR A 11 -21.36 -38.49 13.98
N SER A 12 -21.62 -37.70 15.00
CA SER A 12 -20.74 -36.80 15.74
C SER A 12 -19.71 -37.57 16.58
N SER A 13 -18.47 -37.08 16.66
CA SER A 13 -17.66 -37.15 17.88
C SER A 13 -16.43 -36.23 17.78
N GLY A 14 -16.30 -35.36 18.79
CA GLY A 14 -15.02 -34.99 19.40
C GLY A 14 -14.04 -34.14 18.57
N ALA A 15 -13.88 -32.89 18.99
CA ALA A 15 -12.83 -31.99 18.53
C ALA A 15 -11.42 -32.57 18.76
N SER A 16 -10.55 -32.38 17.76
CA SER A 16 -9.14 -32.06 17.97
C SER A 16 -8.71 -31.12 16.86
N ILE A 17 -8.12 -29.99 17.25
CA ILE A 17 -7.57 -28.97 16.37
C ILE A 17 -6.22 -29.50 15.90
N GLY A 18 -6.23 -30.29 14.84
CA GLY A 18 -5.07 -30.87 14.19
C GLY A 18 -5.56 -31.54 12.91
N ASP A 19 -4.95 -31.18 11.77
CA ASP A 19 -5.28 -31.69 10.42
C ASP A 19 -6.45 -31.02 9.66
N ILE A 20 -6.24 -29.75 9.30
CA ILE A 20 -6.79 -29.16 8.04
C ILE A 20 -5.65 -28.97 7.02
N VAL A 21 -4.62 -29.82 7.08
CA VAL A 21 -3.84 -30.14 5.88
C VAL A 21 -4.52 -31.34 5.26
N THR A 22 -5.16 -31.12 4.12
CA THR A 22 -5.36 -32.03 2.97
C THR A 22 -6.75 -31.81 2.37
N GLY A 23 -6.79 -31.12 1.22
CA GLY A 23 -7.95 -31.24 0.35
C GLY A 23 -8.44 -29.97 -0.33
N LEU A 24 -7.56 -29.18 -0.96
CA LEU A 24 -7.88 -28.33 -2.11
C LEU A 24 -6.55 -28.19 -2.88
N GLY A 25 -6.28 -29.06 -3.84
CA GLY A 25 -6.98 -29.00 -5.11
C GLY A 25 -6.03 -28.34 -6.10
N GLN A 26 -5.30 -29.19 -6.81
CA GLN A 26 -4.30 -28.93 -7.82
C GLN A 26 -4.85 -27.99 -8.91
N ALA A 27 -4.71 -26.67 -8.72
CA ALA A 27 -4.92 -25.70 -9.78
C ALA A 27 -3.57 -25.46 -10.47
N ASN A 28 -3.50 -25.90 -11.73
CA ASN A 28 -2.43 -25.57 -12.67
C ASN A 28 -2.14 -24.07 -12.63
N ALA A 29 -1.05 -23.66 -11.98
CA ALA A 29 -0.56 -22.28 -11.99
C ALA A 29 0.12 -21.95 -13.32
N LYS A 30 -0.52 -22.28 -14.46
CA LYS A 30 -0.16 -21.75 -15.77
C LYS A 30 -1.02 -20.51 -15.99
N SER A 31 -0.36 -19.36 -16.04
CA SER A 31 -0.94 -18.01 -16.18
C SER A 31 -1.25 -17.28 -14.87
N VAL A 32 -0.30 -17.25 -13.94
CA VAL A 32 -0.04 -15.95 -13.30
C VAL A 32 0.41 -15.06 -14.44
N ARG A 33 -0.53 -14.38 -15.11
CA ARG A 33 -0.24 -13.28 -16.04
C ARG A 33 0.76 -12.43 -15.30
N LYS A 34 2.00 -12.46 -15.78
CA LYS A 34 3.15 -11.71 -15.31
C LYS A 34 2.61 -10.35 -14.92
N ARG A 35 2.28 -10.15 -13.64
CA ARG A 35 1.96 -8.83 -13.13
C ARG A 35 3.28 -8.16 -13.33
N THR A 36 3.39 -7.40 -14.42
CA THR A 36 4.47 -6.45 -14.66
C THR A 36 4.64 -5.81 -13.31
N LYS A 37 5.69 -6.21 -12.58
CA LYS A 37 6.09 -5.56 -11.35
C LYS A 37 6.37 -4.16 -11.84
N MET A 38 5.36 -3.30 -11.79
CA MET A 38 5.48 -1.94 -12.28
C MET A 38 6.66 -1.41 -11.49
N LYS A 39 7.73 -1.11 -12.21
CA LYS A 39 8.96 -0.52 -11.69
C LYS A 39 8.69 0.93 -11.24
N LEU A 40 7.49 1.23 -10.75
CA LEU A 40 7.00 2.54 -10.36
C LEU A 40 7.79 3.11 -9.17
N PHE A 41 8.51 2.25 -8.45
CA PHE A 41 9.23 2.60 -7.23
C PHE A 41 10.67 2.10 -7.21
N ARG A 42 11.42 2.25 -8.32
CA ARG A 42 12.88 1.99 -8.26
C ARG A 42 13.65 3.03 -7.43
N SER A 43 13.04 4.18 -7.10
CA SER A 43 13.64 5.15 -6.19
C SER A 43 12.57 6.06 -5.57
N SER A 44 11.91 5.58 -4.53
CA SER A 44 11.15 6.45 -3.62
C SER A 44 12.15 7.32 -2.86
N ASN A 45 12.41 8.53 -3.33
CA ASN A 45 13.23 9.49 -2.58
C ASN A 45 12.43 10.00 -1.39
N VAL A 46 12.55 9.31 -0.24
CA VAL A 46 12.09 9.81 1.06
C VAL A 46 13.21 10.60 1.68
N LYS A 47 12.95 11.86 2.00
CA LYS A 47 13.89 12.70 2.75
C LYS A 47 13.16 13.38 3.89
N ALA A 48 13.76 13.34 5.08
CA ALA A 48 13.36 14.21 6.17
C ALA A 48 13.73 15.65 5.80
N GLU A 49 12.90 16.62 6.16
CA GLU A 49 13.33 18.02 6.15
C GLU A 49 14.39 18.25 7.23
N THR A 50 15.37 19.10 6.94
CA THR A 50 16.51 19.37 7.83
C THR A 50 16.05 19.66 9.26
N GLY A 51 16.54 18.86 10.21
CA GLY A 51 16.20 19.00 11.64
C GLY A 51 14.78 18.56 12.04
N LYS A 52 13.97 18.04 11.11
CA LYS A 52 12.56 17.66 11.34
C LYS A 52 12.31 16.17 11.16
N SER A 53 13.23 15.32 11.60
CA SER A 53 13.01 13.86 11.60
C SER A 53 12.06 13.40 12.71
N GLY A 54 11.81 14.23 13.73
CA GLY A 54 10.93 13.91 14.86
C GLY A 54 11.29 12.59 15.54
N GLY A 55 12.60 12.29 15.66
CA GLY A 55 13.10 11.05 16.24
C GLY A 55 12.89 9.79 15.39
N ARG A 56 12.36 9.90 14.16
CA ARG A 56 12.12 8.77 13.27
C ARG A 56 13.31 8.51 12.36
N SER A 57 13.64 7.23 12.19
CA SER A 57 14.66 6.80 11.22
C SER A 57 14.07 6.77 9.81
N ALA A 58 14.89 7.10 8.80
CA ALA A 58 14.45 7.04 7.41
C ALA A 58 13.95 5.63 7.02
N GLN A 59 14.58 4.58 7.55
CA GLN A 59 14.21 3.18 7.32
C GLN A 59 12.77 2.88 7.81
N SER A 60 12.41 3.34 9.01
CA SER A 60 11.07 3.10 9.59
C SER A 60 9.98 3.77 8.76
N VAL A 61 10.22 5.01 8.34
CA VAL A 61 9.30 5.79 7.51
C VAL A 61 9.17 5.18 6.12
N LEU A 62 10.28 4.74 5.52
CA LEU A 62 10.29 4.03 4.24
C LEU A 62 9.50 2.72 4.30
N ALA A 63 9.60 1.96 5.39
CA ALA A 63 8.87 0.70 5.55
C ALA A 63 7.35 0.93 5.50
N VAL A 64 6.85 1.96 6.18
CA VAL A 64 5.43 2.33 6.20
C VAL A 64 4.99 2.86 4.83
N ILE A 65 5.78 3.72 4.19
CA ILE A 65 5.45 4.18 2.82
C ILE A 65 5.35 2.99 1.85
N ASN A 66 6.27 2.02 1.98
CA ASN A 66 6.28 0.83 1.14
C ASN A 66 5.10 -0.11 1.42
N SER A 67 4.60 -0.20 2.65
CA SER A 67 3.39 -0.99 2.97
C SER A 67 2.16 -0.40 2.29
N HIS A 68 2.09 0.93 2.17
CA HIS A 68 0.98 1.64 1.51
C HIS A 68 1.14 1.83 0.01
N LYS A 69 2.24 1.36 -0.59
CA LYS A 69 2.53 1.59 -2.03
C LYS A 69 1.38 1.17 -2.94
N ALA A 70 0.71 0.05 -2.64
CA ALA A 70 -0.38 -0.47 -3.45
C ALA A 70 -1.57 0.49 -3.53
N ALA A 71 -1.85 1.23 -2.46
CA ALA A 71 -2.91 2.23 -2.43
C ALA A 71 -2.57 3.45 -3.30
N ILE A 72 -1.28 3.80 -3.39
CA ILE A 72 -0.79 4.87 -4.26
C ILE A 72 -0.78 4.41 -5.72
N GLU A 73 -0.33 3.19 -5.99
CA GLU A 73 -0.36 2.58 -7.33
C GLU A 73 -1.79 2.55 -7.88
N TYR A 74 -2.78 2.22 -7.03
CA TYR A 74 -4.19 2.25 -7.41
C TYR A 74 -4.63 3.63 -7.95
N CYS A 75 -4.20 4.72 -7.30
CA CYS A 75 -4.54 6.07 -7.75
C CYS A 75 -4.05 6.34 -9.18
N TYR A 76 -2.84 5.89 -9.50
CA TYR A 76 -2.27 6.04 -10.84
C TYR A 76 -2.86 5.07 -11.86
N GLN A 77 -3.02 3.79 -11.50
CA GLN A 77 -3.62 2.77 -12.38
C GLN A 77 -5.04 3.14 -12.82
N ARG A 78 -5.81 3.80 -11.95
CA ARG A 78 -7.13 4.32 -12.30
C ARG A 78 -7.05 5.34 -13.44
N ALA A 79 -6.06 6.23 -13.41
CA ALA A 79 -5.87 7.25 -14.46
C ALA A 79 -5.34 6.65 -15.77
N LEU A 80 -4.54 5.58 -15.70
CA LEU A 80 -4.07 4.86 -16.88
C LEU A 80 -5.19 4.24 -17.73
N ARG A 81 -6.35 3.94 -17.13
CA ARG A 81 -7.53 3.48 -17.88
C ARG A 81 -8.07 4.52 -18.86
N THR A 82 -7.82 5.80 -18.59
CA THR A 82 -8.26 6.91 -19.43
C THR A 82 -7.11 7.49 -20.25
N ASN A 83 -5.90 7.56 -19.69
CA ASN A 83 -4.71 8.01 -20.38
C ASN A 83 -3.56 7.01 -20.19
N PRO A 84 -3.40 6.03 -21.11
CA PRO A 84 -2.36 5.01 -21.01
C PRO A 84 -0.93 5.55 -21.08
N ASN A 85 -0.74 6.75 -21.63
CA ASN A 85 0.56 7.39 -21.80
C ASN A 85 0.91 8.36 -20.65
N LEU A 86 0.08 8.41 -19.60
CA LEU A 86 0.28 9.31 -18.47
C LEU A 86 1.59 8.98 -17.75
N LYS A 87 2.51 9.95 -17.68
CA LYS A 87 3.80 9.81 -17.01
C LYS A 87 4.17 11.13 -16.35
N GLY A 88 5.05 11.08 -15.35
CA GLY A 88 5.48 12.26 -14.62
C GLY A 88 5.81 11.95 -13.18
N LYS A 89 5.96 13.00 -12.38
CA LYS A 89 6.35 12.95 -10.98
C LYS A 89 5.34 13.70 -10.12
N ILE A 90 5.11 13.24 -8.90
CA ILE A 90 4.41 13.97 -7.85
C ILE A 90 5.30 13.97 -6.61
N SER A 91 5.71 15.15 -6.15
CA SER A 91 6.41 15.34 -4.89
C SER A 91 5.42 15.75 -3.82
N VAL A 92 5.33 14.95 -2.75
CA VAL A 92 4.40 15.16 -1.63
C VAL A 92 5.18 15.43 -0.36
N ARG A 93 4.79 16.49 0.35
CA ARG A 93 5.27 16.81 1.69
C ARG A 93 4.19 16.47 2.70
N PHE A 94 4.53 15.77 3.76
CA PHE A 94 3.60 15.44 4.83
C PHE A 94 4.24 15.51 6.22
N VAL A 95 3.39 15.76 7.22
CA VAL A 95 3.76 15.85 8.63
C VAL A 95 3.29 14.59 9.36
N ILE A 96 4.14 14.02 10.19
CA ILE A 96 3.86 12.88 11.06
C ILE A 96 3.91 13.37 12.50
N HIS A 97 2.80 13.24 13.22
CA HIS A 97 2.70 13.60 14.63
C HIS A 97 3.40 12.57 15.53
N PRO A 98 3.70 12.91 16.79
CA PRO A 98 4.36 11.97 17.71
C PRO A 98 3.62 10.65 17.90
N ASP A 99 2.29 10.63 17.80
CA ASP A 99 1.45 9.43 17.91
C ASP A 99 1.53 8.49 16.67
N GLY A 100 2.21 8.90 15.60
CA GLY A 100 2.32 8.15 14.35
C GLY A 100 1.22 8.45 13.33
N SER A 101 0.34 9.40 13.63
CA SER A 101 -0.67 9.87 12.69
C SER A 101 -0.11 10.87 11.68
N VAL A 102 -0.59 10.80 10.44
CA VAL A 102 -0.28 11.82 9.43
C VAL A 102 -1.23 13.01 9.57
N GLY A 103 -0.63 14.19 9.72
CA GLY A 103 -1.29 15.49 9.76
C GLY A 103 -1.37 16.15 8.37
N LYS A 104 -0.79 17.35 8.25
CA LYS A 104 -0.84 18.13 7.01
C LYS A 104 -0.13 17.39 5.86
N VAL A 105 -0.82 17.31 4.72
CA VAL A 105 -0.30 16.73 3.45
C VAL A 105 -0.45 17.77 2.35
N THR A 106 0.62 18.03 1.61
CA THR A 106 0.70 19.06 0.57
C THR A 106 1.50 18.55 -0.62
N ILE A 107 1.01 18.81 -1.83
CA ILE A 107 1.78 18.57 -3.06
C ILE A 107 2.68 19.78 -3.26
N VAL A 108 3.98 19.53 -3.33
CA VAL A 108 5.00 20.58 -3.48
C VAL A 108 5.45 20.73 -4.93
N GLU A 109 5.32 19.67 -5.73
CA GLU A 109 5.59 19.70 -7.17
C GLU A 109 4.79 18.59 -7.86
N SER A 110 4.28 18.85 -9.06
CA SER A 110 3.66 17.83 -9.91
C SER A 110 4.00 18.10 -11.37
N THR A 111 4.63 17.13 -12.03
CA THR A 111 4.78 17.10 -13.50
C THR A 111 3.79 16.13 -14.16
N LEU A 112 3.12 15.30 -13.35
CA LEU A 112 2.02 14.45 -13.82
C LEU A 112 0.80 15.27 -14.25
N ASN A 113 0.58 16.43 -13.62
CA ASN A 113 -0.50 17.38 -13.91
C ASN A 113 -1.89 16.72 -14.00
N ASN A 114 -2.18 15.81 -13.07
CA ASN A 114 -3.45 15.09 -13.03
C ASN A 114 -4.10 15.25 -11.65
N ALA A 115 -5.01 16.21 -11.55
CA ALA A 115 -5.72 16.55 -10.32
C ALA A 115 -6.51 15.36 -9.71
N GLY A 116 -6.90 14.37 -10.51
CA GLY A 116 -7.56 13.16 -10.03
C GLY A 116 -6.59 12.25 -9.25
N VAL A 117 -5.41 12.00 -9.82
CA VAL A 117 -4.35 11.21 -9.18
C VAL A 117 -3.83 11.92 -7.94
N GLU A 118 -3.54 13.21 -8.06
CA GLU A 118 -3.04 14.06 -6.98
C GLU A 118 -3.95 14.05 -5.74
N ARG A 119 -5.25 14.30 -5.94
CA ARG A 119 -6.24 14.25 -4.84
C ARG A 119 -6.38 12.85 -4.25
N CYS A 120 -6.34 11.81 -5.07
CA CYS A 120 -6.38 10.43 -4.60
C CYS A 120 -5.19 10.12 -3.68
N ILE A 121 -3.97 10.48 -4.09
CA ILE A 121 -2.74 10.26 -3.32
C ILE A 121 -2.80 11.00 -1.98
N VAL A 122 -3.14 12.29 -1.99
CA VAL A 122 -3.26 13.09 -0.76
C VAL A 122 -4.29 12.47 0.19
N SER A 123 -5.42 12.00 -0.32
CA SER A 123 -6.46 11.36 0.49
C SER A 123 -5.99 10.05 1.12
N LYS A 124 -5.17 9.26 0.41
CA LYS A 124 -4.59 8.01 0.96
C LYS A 124 -3.57 8.31 2.06
N ILE A 125 -2.63 9.21 1.80
CA ILE A 125 -1.55 9.56 2.75
C ILE A 125 -2.13 10.13 4.06
N ARG A 126 -3.15 10.99 3.98
CA ARG A 126 -3.82 11.56 5.16
C ARG A 126 -4.42 10.52 6.11
N ARG A 127 -4.68 9.30 5.65
CA ARG A 127 -5.30 8.22 6.44
C ARG A 127 -4.27 7.33 7.13
N TRP A 128 -2.99 7.52 6.88
CA TRP A 128 -1.94 6.70 7.50
C TRP A 128 -1.82 7.03 9.00
N ARG A 129 -1.74 5.98 9.81
CA ARG A 129 -1.72 6.06 11.29
C ARG A 129 -0.68 5.10 11.90
N ASP A 130 0.14 4.49 11.05
CA ASP A 130 0.98 3.33 11.35
C ASP A 130 2.48 3.67 11.29
N PHE A 131 2.85 4.96 11.45
CA PHE A 131 4.25 5.37 11.58
C PHE A 131 4.89 5.05 12.92
N GLY A 132 4.12 4.48 13.85
CA GLY A 132 4.54 4.19 15.20
C GLY A 132 4.66 5.46 16.06
N PRO A 133 4.41 5.33 17.37
CA PRO A 133 4.60 6.42 18.31
C PRO A 133 6.10 6.70 18.54
N VAL A 134 6.42 7.95 18.86
CA VAL A 134 7.73 8.41 19.36
C VAL A 134 7.52 9.28 20.60
N ASP A 135 8.60 9.59 21.30
CA ASP A 135 8.56 10.52 22.43
C ASP A 135 7.96 11.88 21.99
N PRO A 136 6.88 12.37 22.64
CA PRO A 136 6.25 13.65 22.31
C PRO A 136 7.21 14.85 22.28
N SER A 137 8.27 14.81 23.08
CA SER A 137 9.30 15.85 23.17
C SER A 137 10.13 15.98 21.89
N LYS A 138 10.11 14.97 21.00
CA LYS A 138 10.78 15.03 19.69
C LYS A 138 9.99 15.85 18.66
N GLY A 139 8.72 16.14 18.93
CA GLY A 139 7.85 16.92 18.07
C GLY A 139 7.47 16.24 16.76
N ASP A 140 6.86 17.03 15.87
CA ASP A 140 6.42 16.59 14.56
C ASP A 140 7.59 16.28 13.62
N ALA A 141 7.48 15.18 12.89
CA ALA A 141 8.39 14.87 11.80
C ALA A 141 7.83 15.37 10.47
N VAL A 142 8.70 15.84 9.57
CA VAL A 142 8.31 16.29 8.24
C VAL A 142 9.11 15.57 7.18
N PHE A 143 8.41 14.94 6.25
CA PHE A 143 8.99 14.17 5.17
C PHE A 143 8.51 14.65 3.81
N ARG A 144 9.41 14.58 2.84
CA ARG A 144 9.12 14.71 1.41
C ARG A 144 9.32 13.36 0.74
N GLN A 145 8.34 12.96 -0.07
CA GLN A 145 8.37 11.76 -0.88
C GLN A 145 8.09 12.12 -2.33
N ASP A 146 8.98 11.67 -3.21
CA ASP A 146 8.78 11.75 -4.66
C ASP A 146 8.19 10.45 -5.21
N TYR A 147 7.08 10.55 -5.90
CA TYR A 147 6.43 9.45 -6.63
C TYR A 147 6.66 9.63 -8.12
N ILE A 148 7.25 8.62 -8.76
CA ILE A 148 7.62 8.67 -10.18
C ILE A 148 6.76 7.66 -10.95
N PHE A 149 6.12 8.11 -12.03
CA PHE A 149 5.13 7.35 -12.78
C PHE A 149 5.50 7.27 -14.26
N GLY A 150 5.45 6.07 -14.84
CA GLY A 150 5.56 5.88 -16.29
C GLY A 150 6.96 6.07 -16.89
N TYR A 151 8.03 5.92 -16.10
CA TYR A 151 9.43 5.88 -16.54
C TYR A 151 10.01 4.47 -16.47
#